data_AF-A0A9E2ZW09-F1
#
_entry.id   AF-A0A9E2ZW09-F1
#
_cell.length_a   1.000
_cell.length_b   1.000
_cell.length_c   1.000
_cell.angle_alpha   90.00
_cell.angle_beta   90.00
_cell.angle_gamma   90.00
#
_symmetry.space_group_name_H-M   'P 1'
#
loop_
_entity.id
_entity.type
_entity.pdbx_description
1 polymer ?
#
loop_
_entity_poly.entity_id
_entity_poly.type
_entity_poly.pdbx_seq_one_letter_code
_entity_poly.pdbx_strand_id
1 'polypeptide(L)' 'MQQRTLYADTLWEAELILGGPAQAAAFFHVPREKIAAWLAGEEVPPLEVFLSSLDVIADGPYAPVERRPIRVAAIRAATR' A
#
# COMPACT_ATOMS: atom_id res chain seq x y z
N MET A 1 -2.44 -15.50 12.36
CA MET A 1 -1.07 -15.12 11.99
C MET A 1 -0.89 -14.85 10.50
N GLN A 2 -1.61 -15.51 9.58
CA GLN A 2 -1.40 -15.34 8.12
C GLN A 2 -1.71 -13.94 7.55
N GLN A 3 -2.67 -13.20 8.11
CA GLN A 3 -3.07 -11.89 7.57
C GLN A 3 -2.01 -10.80 7.74
N ARG A 4 -1.26 -10.81 8.86
CA ARG A 4 -0.15 -9.87 9.08
C ARG A 4 0.96 -10.09 8.07
N THR A 5 1.29 -11.35 7.82
CA THR A 5 2.30 -11.75 6.82
C THR A 5 1.86 -11.31 5.42
N LEU A 6 0.61 -11.56 5.03
CA LEU A 6 0.09 -11.13 3.74
C LEU A 6 0.17 -9.60 3.55
N TYR A 7 -0.15 -8.82 4.58
CA TYR A 7 -0.11 -7.36 4.50
C TYR A 7 1.33 -6.84 4.38
N ALA A 8 2.26 -7.40 5.16
CA ALA A 8 3.66 -7.06 5.11
C ALA A 8 4.29 -7.48 3.76
N ASP A 9 3.98 -8.68 3.26
CA ASP A 9 4.48 -9.18 1.97
C ASP A 9 3.97 -8.31 0.80
N THR A 10 2.70 -7.92 0.85
CA THR A 10 2.11 -7.03 -0.18
C THR A 10 2.76 -5.65 -0.14
N LEU A 11 3.01 -5.10 1.06
CA LEU A 11 3.69 -3.82 1.21
C LEU A 11 5.15 -3.91 0.74
N TRP A 12 5.84 -5.03 1.00
CA TRP A 12 7.21 -5.26 0.55
C TRP A 12 7.31 -5.26 -0.97
N GLU A 13 6.43 -5.98 -1.67
CA GLU A 13 6.40 -5.99 -3.13
C GLU A 13 6.11 -4.60 -3.72
N ALA A 14 5.16 -3.86 -3.13
CA ALA A 14 4.89 -2.49 -3.53
C ALA A 14 6.11 -1.57 -3.30
N GLU A 15 6.85 -1.74 -2.19
CA GLU A 15 8.08 -0.99 -1.92
C GLU A 15 9.13 -1.22 -3.02
N LEU A 16 9.31 -2.47 -3.45
CA LEU A 16 10.25 -2.80 -4.54
C LEU A 16 9.85 -2.13 -5.86
N ILE A 17 8.55 -2.13 -6.19
CA ILE A 17 8.02 -1.50 -7.41
C ILE A 17 8.19 0.03 -7.37
N LEU A 18 7.98 0.65 -6.21
CA LEU A 18 8.10 2.09 -6.02
C LEU A 18 9.56 2.58 -5.99
N GLY A 19 10.53 1.67 -5.89
CA GLY A 19 11.95 1.99 -5.88
C GLY A 19 12.56 2.16 -4.49
N GLY A 20 11.90 1.62 -3.46
CA GLY A 20 12.44 1.53 -2.10
C GLY A 20 11.67 2.32 -1.04
N PRO A 21 12.18 2.33 0.21
CA PRO A 21 11.40 2.73 1.38
C PRO A 21 11.12 4.24 1.44
N ALA A 22 11.98 5.07 0.83
CA ALA A 22 11.76 6.51 0.76
C ALA A 22 10.63 6.86 -0.22
N GLN A 23 10.57 6.18 -1.37
CA GLN A 23 9.54 6.36 -2.37
C GLN A 23 8.20 5.79 -1.88
N ALA A 24 8.21 4.65 -1.20
CA ALA A 24 7.03 4.11 -0.53
C ALA A 24 6.47 5.07 0.53
N ALA A 25 7.32 5.60 1.41
CA ALA A 25 6.91 6.59 2.40
C ALA A 25 6.27 7.84 1.77
N ALA A 26 6.85 8.35 0.68
CA ALA A 26 6.31 9.47 -0.07
C ALA A 26 4.96 9.12 -0.74
N PHE A 27 4.84 7.94 -1.36
CA PHE A 27 3.63 7.48 -2.02
C PHE A 27 2.47 7.31 -1.03
N PHE A 28 2.71 6.67 0.12
CA PHE A 28 1.71 6.46 1.16
C PHE A 28 1.50 7.68 2.07
N HIS A 29 2.28 8.75 1.90
CA HIS A 29 2.23 9.97 2.71
C HIS A 29 2.42 9.72 4.22
N VAL A 30 3.36 8.84 4.56
CA VAL A 30 3.66 8.45 5.95
C VAL A 30 5.15 8.55 6.26
N PRO A 31 5.55 8.66 7.53
CA PRO A 31 6.96 8.59 7.92
C PRO A 31 7.58 7.23 7.53
N ARG A 32 8.87 7.25 7.18
CA ARG A 32 9.61 6.05 6.77
C ARG A 32 9.65 5.00 7.89
N GLU A 33 9.66 5.45 9.13
CA GLU A 33 9.65 4.60 10.33
C GLU A 33 8.37 3.76 10.40
N LYS A 34 7.24 4.27 9.89
CA LYS A 34 5.99 3.51 9.83
C LYS A 34 6.05 2.38 8.81
N ILE A 35 6.63 2.62 7.64
CA ILE A 35 6.86 1.57 6.64
C ILE A 35 7.73 0.46 7.25
N ALA A 36 8.83 0.83 7.92
CA ALA A 36 9.71 -0.14 8.57
C ALA A 36 8.99 -0.96 9.66
N ALA A 37 8.20 -0.30 10.53
CA ALA A 37 7.44 -0.97 11.59
C ALA A 37 6.38 -1.94 11.05
N TRP A 38 5.73 -1.61 9.93
CA TRP A 38 4.76 -2.49 9.27
C TRP A 38 5.42 -3.70 8.62
N LEU A 39 6.55 -3.50 7.94
CA LEU A 39 7.32 -4.59 7.33
C LEU A 39 7.94 -5.52 8.38
N ALA A 40 8.37 -4.98 9.53
CA ALA A 40 8.85 -5.76 10.66
C ALA A 40 7.73 -6.51 11.41
N GLY A 41 6.46 -6.23 11.10
CA GLY A 41 5.29 -6.81 11.77
C GLY A 41 5.08 -6.30 13.20
N GLU A 42 5.82 -5.26 13.61
CA GLU A 42 5.69 -4.58 14.90
C GLU A 42 4.34 -3.84 14.99
N GLU A 43 3.93 -3.26 13.86
CA GLU A 43 2.64 -2.61 13.67
C GLU A 43 1.83 -3.28 12.55
N VAL A 44 0.51 -3.10 12.58
CA VAL A 44 -0.36 -3.53 11.47
C VAL A 44 -0.58 -2.34 10.54
N PRO A 45 -0.23 -2.45 9.25
CA PRO A 45 -0.52 -1.38 8.31
C PRO A 45 -2.04 -1.18 8.16
N PRO A 46 -2.50 0.08 8.05
CA PRO A 46 -3.90 0.38 7.77
C PRO A 46 -4.40 -0.31 6.49
N LEU A 47 -5.69 -0.63 6.44
CA LEU A 47 -6.32 -1.28 5.28
C LEU A 47 -6.09 -0.49 3.97
N GLU A 48 -6.14 0.84 4.03
CA GLU A 48 -5.93 1.71 2.88
C GLU A 48 -4.51 1.60 2.30
N VAL A 49 -3.50 1.38 3.13
CA VAL A 49 -2.10 1.16 2.71
C VAL A 49 -1.99 -0.18 2.00
N PHE A 50 -2.63 -1.22 2.55
CA PHE A 50 -2.68 -2.54 1.91
C PHE A 50 -3.37 -2.47 0.53
N LEU A 51 -4.55 -1.84 0.43
CA LEU A 51 -5.26 -1.69 -0.84
C LEU A 51 -4.46 -0.89 -1.86
N SER A 52 -3.82 0.20 -1.43
CA SER A 52 -2.98 1.01 -2.30
C SER A 52 -1.70 0.25 -2.73
N SER A 53 -1.18 -0.64 -1.90
CA SER A 53 -0.06 -1.54 -2.27
C SER A 53 -0.48 -2.52 -3.37
N LEU A 54 -1.71 -3.04 -3.31
CA LEU A 54 -2.26 -3.87 -4.38
C LEU A 54 -2.42 -3.09 -5.69
N ASP A 55 -2.87 -1.83 -5.62
CA ASP A 55 -2.98 -0.96 -6.80
C ASP A 55 -1.60 -0.76 -7.45
N VAL A 56 -0.55 -0.49 -6.66
CA VAL A 56 0.84 -0.38 -7.14
C VAL A 56 1.31 -1.66 -7.83
N ILE A 57 1.03 -2.83 -7.24
CA ILE A 57 1.40 -4.13 -7.82
C ILE A 57 0.64 -4.38 -9.12
N ALA A 58 -0.64 -4.05 -9.16
CA ALA A 58 -1.48 -4.22 -10.35
C ALA A 58 -1.08 -3.30 -11.50
N ASP A 59 -0.70 -2.06 -11.18
CA ASP A 59 -0.20 -1.06 -12.12
C ASP A 59 1.20 -1.43 -12.66
N GLY A 60 2.03 -2.01 -11.79
CA GLY A 60 3.38 -2.49 -12.14
C GLY A 60 4.41 -1.37 -12.35
N PRO A 61 5.69 -1.71 -12.51
CA PRO A 61 6.81 -0.75 -12.55
C PRO A 61 6.83 0.16 -13.80
N TYR A 62 5.93 -0.08 -14.77
CA TYR A 62 5.84 0.69 -16.02
C TYR A 62 4.57 1.53 -16.11
N ALA A 63 3.77 1.61 -15.05
CA ALA A 63 2.57 2.42 -15.05
C ALA A 63 2.91 3.92 -15.22
N PRO A 64 2.28 4.62 -16.17
CA PRO A 64 2.48 6.05 -16.31
C PRO A 64 1.92 6.78 -15.09
N VAL A 65 2.74 7.65 -14.49
CA VAL A 65 2.48 8.46 -13.28
C VAL A 65 1.14 9.23 -13.30
N GLU A 66 0.55 9.43 -14.49
CA GLU A 66 -0.66 10.23 -14.69
C GLU A 66 -1.98 9.47 -14.56
N ARG A 67 -1.97 8.13 -14.48
CA ARG A 67 -3.22 7.37 -14.36
C ARG A 67 -3.58 7.14 -12.89
N ARG A 68 -4.50 7.95 -12.37
CA ARG A 68 -5.25 7.58 -11.15
C ARG A 68 -6.05 6.30 -11.47
N PRO A 69 -5.89 5.20 -10.70
CA PRO A 69 -6.61 3.97 -10.96
C PRO A 69 -8.12 4.16 -10.72
N ILE A 70 -8.92 3.42 -11.51
CA ILE A 70 -10.37 3.36 -11.35
C ILE A 70 -10.67 2.57 -10.08
N ARG A 71 -11.12 3.24 -9.02
CA ARG A 71 -11.58 2.55 -7.79
C ARG A 71 -12.89 1.83 -8.06
N VAL A 72 -12.89 0.50 -8.05
CA VAL A 72 -14.09 -0.33 -8.32
C VAL A 72 -14.98 -0.52 -7.08
N ALA A 73 -14.56 -0.09 -5.90
CA ALA A 73 -15.38 -0.17 -4.68
C ALA A 73 -15.75 1.22 -4.14
N ALA A 74 -16.92 1.75 -4.56
CA ALA A 74 -17.58 2.83 -3.86
C ALA A 74 -18.52 2.23 -2.81
N ILE A 75 -18.09 2.18 -1.55
CA ILE A 75 -18.97 1.81 -0.44
C ILE A 75 -19.96 2.95 -0.23
N ARG A 76 -21.26 2.70 -0.48
CA ARG A 76 -22.33 3.65 -0.17
C ARG A 76 -22.37 3.83 1.36
N ALA A 77 -22.17 5.06 1.82
CA ALA A 77 -22.46 5.41 3.21
C ALA A 77 -23.96 5.20 3.46
N ALA A 78 -24.29 4.29 4.38
CA ALA A 78 -25.66 4.09 4.84
C ALA A 78 -26.12 5.41 5.50
N THR A 79 -27.05 6.10 4.86
CA THR A 79 -27.73 7.26 5.47
C THR A 79 -28.83 6.71 6.37
N ARG A 80 -28.80 7.16 7.62
CA ARG A 80 -29.68 6.78 8.72
C ARG A 80 -31.09 7.36 8.54
#